data_AF-A0A529N829-F1
#
_entry.id   AF-A0A529N829-F1
#
_cell.length_a   1.000
_cell.length_b   1.000
_cell.length_c   1.000
_cell.angle_alpha   90.00
_cell.angle_beta   90.00
_cell.angle_gamma   90.00
#
_symmetry.space_group_name_H-M   'P 1'
#
loop_
_entity.id
_entity.type
_entity.pdbx_description
1 polymer ?
#
loop_
_entity_poly.entity_id
_entity_poly.type
_entity_poly.pdbx_seq_one_letter_code
_entity_poly.pdbx_strand_id
1 'polypeptide(L)'
;AVFLGVCDKIVPGLVIAALTFGHLPAVFVPAGPMTSGLPNDEKAKVRQLYAEGKAGRAELLEAESKSYHGPGTCTFYGTANSNQMLMEIMGLHTPGASFVNPGTPLRDALTREAARRALSITALGNAYTPVGRMIDERSIVNGVVGLHA
;
A
#
# COMPACT_ATOMS: atom_id res chain seq x y z
N ALA A 1 12.01 -11.40 7.29
CA ALA A 1 11.98 -10.92 5.90
C ALA A 1 11.36 -9.53 5.84
N VAL A 2 11.82 -8.68 4.92
CA VAL A 2 11.23 -7.37 4.65
C VAL A 2 10.60 -7.41 3.27
N PHE A 3 9.31 -7.07 3.19
CA PHE A 3 8.52 -7.13 1.95
C PHE A 3 8.28 -5.71 1.43
N LEU A 4 8.84 -5.42 0.25
CA LEU A 4 8.70 -4.13 -0.43
C LEU A 4 7.69 -4.29 -1.56
N GLY A 5 6.41 -4.05 -1.26
CA GLY A 5 5.33 -4.26 -2.23
C GLY A 5 4.18 -3.30 -2.02
N VAL A 6 3.73 -2.67 -3.11
CA VAL A 6 2.77 -1.56 -3.01
C VAL A 6 1.63 -1.61 -4.03
N CYS A 7 1.88 -2.14 -5.23
CA CYS A 7 0.87 -2.18 -6.28
C CYS A 7 -0.15 -3.30 -6.03
N ASP A 8 -1.30 -3.19 -6.70
CA ASP A 8 -2.51 -4.01 -6.52
C ASP A 8 -2.20 -5.48 -6.21
N LYS A 9 -1.58 -6.19 -7.16
CA LYS A 9 -1.35 -7.64 -7.04
C LYS A 9 -0.04 -8.02 -6.36
N ILE A 10 0.84 -7.06 -6.12
CA ILE A 10 2.12 -7.32 -5.47
C ILE A 10 1.89 -7.69 -4.01
N VAL A 11 1.08 -6.92 -3.28
CA VAL A 11 0.87 -7.11 -1.85
C VAL A 11 0.28 -8.49 -1.52
N PRO A 12 -0.85 -8.94 -2.11
CA PRO A 12 -1.38 -10.27 -1.86
C PRO A 12 -0.39 -11.38 -2.23
N GLY A 13 0.35 -11.24 -3.34
CA GLY A 13 1.37 -12.20 -3.74
C GLY A 13 2.49 -12.34 -2.70
N LEU A 14 2.96 -11.22 -2.15
CA LEU A 14 3.96 -11.22 -1.08
C LEU A 14 3.41 -11.77 0.24
N VAL A 15 2.12 -11.54 0.56
CA VAL A 15 1.47 -12.14 1.75
C VAL A 15 1.39 -13.66 1.63
N ILE A 16 0.97 -14.18 0.48
CA ILE A 16 0.94 -15.63 0.22
C ILE A 16 2.34 -16.23 0.40
N ALA A 17 3.36 -15.56 -0.13
CA ALA A 17 4.75 -15.98 0.05
C ALA A 17 5.18 -15.95 1.53
N ALA A 18 4.86 -14.87 2.26
CA ALA A 18 5.18 -14.75 3.68
C ALA A 18 4.54 -15.86 4.52
N LEU A 19 3.26 -16.15 4.28
CA LEU A 19 2.51 -17.17 5.02
C LEU A 19 2.99 -18.60 4.69
N THR A 20 3.44 -18.86 3.46
CA THR A 20 4.13 -20.13 3.12
C THR A 20 5.33 -20.38 4.03
N PHE A 21 6.03 -19.32 4.43
CA PHE A 21 7.11 -19.36 5.41
C PHE A 21 6.68 -18.79 6.76
N GLY A 22 5.51 -19.21 7.25
CA GLY A 22 4.85 -18.67 8.44
C GLY A 22 5.71 -18.64 9.72
N HIS A 23 6.75 -19.47 9.81
CA HIS A 23 7.70 -19.51 10.93
C HIS A 23 8.77 -18.39 10.88
N LEU A 24 8.82 -17.61 9.81
CA LEU A 24 9.74 -16.48 9.70
C LEU A 24 9.04 -15.18 10.12
N PRO A 25 9.73 -14.28 10.83
CA PRO A 25 9.22 -12.94 11.04
C PRO A 25 9.13 -12.16 9.73
N ALA A 26 8.09 -11.35 9.57
CA ALA A 26 7.85 -10.54 8.38
C ALA A 26 7.43 -9.12 8.75
N VAL A 27 7.92 -8.13 8.00
CA VAL A 27 7.45 -6.75 8.03
C VAL A 27 7.22 -6.30 6.59
N PHE A 28 6.08 -5.67 6.34
CA PHE A 28 5.75 -5.07 5.05
C PHE A 28 6.01 -3.57 5.12
N VAL A 29 6.62 -3.01 4.07
CA VAL A 29 6.99 -1.60 4.02
C VAL A 29 6.25 -0.93 2.86
N PRO A 30 5.25 -0.08 3.15
CA PRO A 30 4.55 0.69 2.14
C PRO A 30 5.46 1.80 1.58
N ALA A 31 5.26 2.17 0.32
CA ALA A 31 5.81 3.40 -0.26
C ALA A 31 4.83 4.58 -0.11
N GLY A 32 3.53 4.29 -0.07
CA GLY A 32 2.45 5.27 0.01
C GLY A 32 1.90 5.71 -1.36
N PRO A 33 0.79 6.46 -1.35
CA PRO A 33 0.15 6.96 -2.55
C PRO A 33 0.91 8.13 -3.16
N MET A 34 0.73 8.33 -4.46
CA MET A 34 1.04 9.62 -5.09
C MET A 34 0.34 10.75 -4.34
N THR A 35 0.86 11.97 -4.44
CA THR A 35 0.16 13.17 -3.99
C THR A 35 -1.14 13.38 -4.76
N SER A 36 -2.05 14.20 -4.22
CA SER A 36 -3.28 14.55 -4.94
C SER A 36 -2.98 15.23 -6.26
N GLY A 37 -3.59 14.75 -7.34
CA GLY A 37 -3.51 15.31 -8.68
C GLY A 37 -4.90 15.61 -9.24
N LEU A 38 -5.11 15.38 -10.54
CA LEU A 38 -6.43 15.51 -11.15
C LEU A 38 -7.44 14.57 -10.46
N PRO A 39 -8.62 15.06 -10.02
CA PRO A 39 -9.66 14.21 -9.46
C PRO A 39 -10.09 13.10 -10.42
N ASN A 40 -10.42 11.93 -9.88
CA ASN A 40 -10.77 10.76 -10.69
C ASN A 40 -12.00 10.99 -11.57
N ASP A 41 -13.00 11.74 -11.09
CA ASP A 41 -14.22 12.01 -11.85
C ASP A 41 -13.93 12.90 -13.07
N GLU A 42 -13.04 13.88 -12.90
CA GLU A 42 -12.58 14.73 -14.00
C GLU A 42 -11.77 13.92 -15.02
N LYS A 43 -10.85 13.08 -14.55
CA LYS A 43 -10.11 12.14 -15.42
C LYS A 43 -11.05 11.22 -16.20
N ALA A 44 -12.04 10.64 -15.53
CA ALA A 44 -13.03 9.76 -16.14
C ALA A 44 -13.87 10.50 -17.18
N LYS A 45 -14.30 11.72 -16.89
CA LYS A 45 -15.04 12.58 -17.82
C LYS A 45 -14.24 12.90 -19.08
N VAL A 46 -12.96 13.25 -18.97
CA VAL A 46 -12.10 13.50 -20.15
C VAL A 46 -11.95 12.24 -20.99
N ARG A 47 -11.77 11.06 -20.36
CA ARG A 47 -11.74 9.78 -21.08
C ARG A 47 -13.04 9.47 -21.81
N GLN A 48 -14.19 9.74 -21.19
CA GLN A 48 -15.50 9.59 -21.83
C GLN A 48 -15.64 10.51 -23.04
N LEU A 49 -15.33 11.81 -22.89
CA LEU A 49 -15.40 12.77 -23.99
C LEU A 49 -14.46 12.40 -25.14
N TYR A 50 -13.25 11.90 -24.84
CA TYR A 50 -12.34 11.41 -25.86
C TYR A 50 -12.91 10.20 -26.61
N ALA A 51 -13.51 9.24 -25.91
CA ALA A 51 -14.18 8.09 -26.51
C ALA A 51 -15.38 8.49 -27.39
N GLU A 52 -16.06 9.59 -27.05
CA GLU A 52 -17.15 10.19 -27.83
C GLU A 52 -16.66 11.06 -29.01
N GLY A 53 -15.34 11.24 -29.19
CA GLY A 53 -14.77 12.15 -30.19
C GLY A 53 -14.95 13.64 -29.87
N LYS A 54 -15.37 13.97 -28.65
CA LYS A 54 -15.63 15.33 -28.17
C LYS A 54 -14.42 15.97 -27.47
N ALA A 55 -13.38 15.19 -27.21
CA ALA A 55 -12.10 15.68 -26.70
C ALA A 55 -10.94 15.25 -27.63
N GLY A 56 -9.95 16.11 -27.77
CA GLY A 56 -8.77 15.85 -28.58
C GLY A 56 -7.71 15.00 -27.86
N ARG A 57 -6.75 14.44 -28.62
CA ARG A 57 -5.62 13.69 -28.04
C ARG A 57 -4.79 14.53 -27.06
N ALA A 58 -4.65 15.83 -27.32
CA ALA A 58 -3.90 16.74 -26.45
C ALA A 58 -4.58 16.90 -25.08
N GLU A 59 -5.91 17.04 -25.06
CA GLU A 59 -6.69 17.16 -23.83
C GLU A 59 -6.64 15.87 -23.01
N LEU A 60 -6.75 14.70 -23.67
CA LEU A 60 -6.58 13.42 -23.01
C LEU A 60 -5.18 13.30 -22.38
N LEU A 61 -4.12 13.61 -23.14
CA LEU A 61 -2.75 13.50 -22.65
C LEU A 61 -2.50 14.42 -21.44
N GLU A 62 -3.00 15.65 -21.49
CA GLU A 62 -2.92 16.60 -20.38
C GLU A 62 -3.61 16.03 -19.12
N ALA A 63 -4.82 15.47 -19.26
CA ALA A 63 -5.55 14.88 -18.14
C ALA A 63 -4.84 13.64 -17.55
N GLU A 64 -4.32 12.75 -18.40
CA GLU A 64 -3.55 11.57 -17.96
C GLU A 64 -2.24 11.99 -17.26
N SER A 65 -1.54 13.00 -17.77
CA SER A 65 -0.28 13.48 -17.20
C SER A 65 -0.47 14.12 -15.83
N LYS A 66 -1.58 14.85 -15.63
CA LYS A 66 -1.99 15.35 -14.30
C LYS A 66 -2.46 14.24 -13.35
N SER A 67 -2.93 13.13 -13.89
CA SER A 67 -3.41 12.00 -13.09
C SER A 67 -2.27 11.11 -12.57
N TYR A 68 -1.25 10.86 -13.40
CA TYR A 68 -0.07 10.05 -13.06
C TYR A 68 1.19 10.93 -12.97
N HIS A 69 1.16 11.88 -12.04
CA HIS A 69 2.12 12.98 -11.97
C HIS A 69 3.32 12.73 -11.06
N GLY A 70 3.42 11.57 -10.41
CA GLY A 70 4.50 11.29 -9.47
C GLY A 70 4.64 9.82 -9.06
N PRO A 71 5.65 9.49 -8.25
CA PRO A 71 5.81 8.15 -7.69
C PRO A 71 4.76 7.85 -6.61
N GLY A 72 4.37 6.58 -6.50
CA GLY A 72 3.43 6.09 -5.49
C GLY A 72 2.31 5.25 -6.08
N THR A 73 1.42 4.76 -5.21
CA THR A 73 0.18 4.08 -5.63
C THR A 73 -0.88 5.09 -6.10
N CYS A 74 -2.02 4.58 -6.57
CA CYS A 74 -3.18 5.38 -6.93
C CYS A 74 -3.57 6.36 -5.80
N THR A 75 -4.19 7.49 -6.13
CA THR A 75 -4.57 8.54 -5.17
C THR A 75 -5.90 8.29 -4.45
N PHE A 76 -6.56 7.18 -4.73
CA PHE A 76 -7.90 6.84 -4.25
C PHE A 76 -7.91 5.46 -3.59
N TYR A 77 -9.00 5.12 -2.91
CA TYR A 77 -9.20 3.80 -2.28
C TYR A 77 -9.53 2.72 -3.30
N GLY A 78 -8.62 2.50 -4.25
CA GLY A 78 -8.58 1.31 -5.10
C GLY A 78 -7.76 0.19 -4.44
N THR A 79 -7.66 -0.95 -5.11
CA THR A 79 -7.08 -2.18 -4.54
C THR A 79 -5.69 -1.97 -3.92
N ALA A 80 -4.81 -1.19 -4.55
CA ALA A 80 -3.47 -0.94 -4.01
C ALA A 80 -3.51 -0.31 -2.61
N ASN A 81 -4.34 0.71 -2.42
CA ASN A 81 -4.48 1.45 -1.17
C ASN A 81 -5.31 0.70 -0.13
N SER A 82 -6.37 0.00 -0.56
CA SER A 82 -7.12 -0.91 0.32
C SER A 82 -6.23 -2.02 0.85
N ASN A 83 -5.37 -2.60 0.01
CA ASN A 83 -4.38 -3.57 0.46
C ASN A 83 -3.41 -2.94 1.48
N GLN A 84 -2.86 -1.74 1.24
CA GLN A 84 -1.98 -1.09 2.24
C GLN A 84 -2.67 -0.94 3.60
N MET A 85 -3.91 -0.46 3.61
CA MET A 85 -4.71 -0.32 4.83
C MET A 85 -4.93 -1.67 5.52
N LEU A 86 -5.31 -2.71 4.78
CA LEU A 86 -5.49 -4.06 5.32
C LEU A 86 -4.21 -4.57 5.99
N MET A 87 -3.06 -4.39 5.33
CA MET A 87 -1.76 -4.80 5.89
C MET A 87 -1.44 -4.10 7.21
N GLU A 88 -1.81 -2.83 7.36
CA GLU A 88 -1.62 -2.10 8.60
C GLU A 88 -2.57 -2.57 9.70
N ILE A 89 -3.86 -2.73 9.38
CA ILE A 89 -4.88 -3.20 10.33
C ILE A 89 -4.59 -4.63 10.80
N MET A 90 -4.07 -5.48 9.92
CA MET A 90 -3.66 -6.85 10.22
C MET A 90 -2.30 -6.93 10.95
N GLY A 91 -1.65 -5.80 11.23
CA GLY A 91 -0.44 -5.74 12.07
C GLY A 91 0.88 -6.00 11.33
N LEU A 92 0.89 -5.95 10.00
CA LEU A 92 2.06 -6.23 9.17
C LEU A 92 2.83 -4.98 8.74
N HIS A 93 2.25 -3.78 8.90
CA HIS A 93 2.93 -2.49 8.76
C HIS A 93 3.28 -1.87 10.10
N THR A 94 4.24 -0.95 10.08
CA THR A 94 4.35 0.07 11.13
C THR A 94 3.06 0.91 11.16
N PRO A 95 2.44 1.14 12.33
CA PRO A 95 1.25 1.96 12.44
C PRO A 95 1.43 3.37 11.86
N GLY A 96 0.42 3.87 11.14
CA GLY A 96 0.41 5.14 10.43
C GLY A 96 1.19 5.13 9.10
N ALA A 97 1.73 4.00 8.65
CA ALA A 97 2.62 3.98 7.50
C ALA A 97 1.94 3.92 6.13
N SER A 98 0.69 3.47 6.04
CA SER A 98 0.06 3.14 4.75
C SER A 98 -0.07 4.33 3.80
N PHE A 99 -0.41 5.50 4.32
CA PHE A 99 -0.84 6.65 3.50
C PHE A 99 0.13 7.83 3.46
N VAL A 100 1.30 7.72 4.10
CA VAL A 100 2.32 8.78 4.01
C VAL A 100 2.91 8.80 2.61
N ASN A 101 2.91 9.94 1.93
CA ASN A 101 3.40 10.05 0.57
C ASN A 101 4.91 9.73 0.47
N PRO A 102 5.38 9.22 -0.70
CA PRO A 102 6.79 9.05 -0.99
C PRO A 102 7.60 10.35 -0.85
N GLY A 103 8.90 10.23 -0.55
CA GLY A 103 9.84 11.36 -0.54
C GLY A 103 9.68 12.34 0.63
N THR A 104 8.86 12.02 1.63
CA THR A 104 8.71 12.85 2.83
C THR A 104 9.67 12.40 3.95
N PRO A 105 10.13 13.32 4.84
CA PRO A 105 10.92 12.93 6.00
C PRO A 105 10.23 11.91 6.91
N LEU A 106 8.89 11.97 6.98
CA LEU A 106 8.08 11.01 7.74
C LEU A 106 8.10 9.62 7.09
N ARG A 107 8.00 9.51 5.76
CA ARG A 107 8.16 8.23 5.04
C ARG A 107 9.53 7.60 5.36
N ASP A 108 10.59 8.39 5.34
CA ASP A 108 11.93 7.89 5.67
C ASP A 108 12.03 7.41 7.12
N ALA A 109 11.41 8.14 8.06
CA ALA A 109 11.35 7.74 9.46
C ALA A 109 10.59 6.42 9.65
N LEU A 110 9.43 6.27 9.00
CA LEU A 110 8.62 5.05 9.04
C LEU A 110 9.34 3.85 8.43
N THR A 111 10.05 4.03 7.32
CA THR A 111 10.87 2.97 6.70
C THR A 111 12.00 2.54 7.61
N ARG A 112 12.69 3.48 8.25
CA ARG A 112 13.73 3.17 9.26
C ARG A 112 13.13 2.40 10.45
N GLU A 113 11.95 2.79 10.91
CA GLU A 113 11.29 2.11 12.02
C GLU A 113 10.84 0.68 11.63
N ALA A 114 10.32 0.49 10.42
CA ALA A 114 10.00 -0.84 9.91
C ALA A 114 11.23 -1.75 9.86
N ALA A 115 12.40 -1.21 9.45
CA ALA A 115 13.66 -1.94 9.46
C ALA A 115 14.11 -2.31 10.89
N ARG A 116 14.03 -1.38 11.85
CA ARG A 116 14.28 -1.68 13.27
C ARG A 116 13.34 -2.76 13.80
N ARG A 117 12.04 -2.66 13.45
CA ARG A 117 11.04 -3.66 13.82
C ARG A 117 11.39 -5.03 13.26
N ALA A 118 11.79 -5.11 11.98
CA ALA A 118 12.17 -6.36 11.34
C ALA A 118 13.35 -7.06 12.05
N LEU A 119 14.32 -6.29 12.57
CA LEU A 119 15.45 -6.83 13.35
C LEU A 119 15.02 -7.26 14.76
N SER A 120 14.13 -6.52 15.41
CA SER A 120 13.71 -6.77 16.79
C SER A 120 12.82 -8.01 16.96
N ILE A 121 12.07 -8.39 15.92
CA ILE A 121 11.17 -9.55 15.96
C ILE A 121 11.79 -10.88 15.53
N THR A 122 13.10 -10.92 15.36
CA THR A 122 13.83 -12.16 15.05
C THR A 122 14.09 -13.00 16.30
N ALA A 123 14.55 -14.23 16.11
CA ALA A 123 14.95 -15.12 17.21
C ALA A 123 16.14 -14.57 18.02
N LEU A 124 16.92 -13.65 17.42
CA LEU A 124 18.03 -12.94 18.08
C LEU A 124 17.60 -11.60 18.68
N GLY A 125 16.34 -11.21 18.47
CA GLY A 125 15.78 -9.95 18.93
C GLY A 125 15.11 -10.09 20.30
N ASN A 126 14.21 -9.16 20.60
CA ASN A 126 13.55 -9.05 21.91
C ASN A 126 12.10 -9.56 21.90
N ALA A 127 11.54 -9.88 20.72
CA ALA A 127 10.14 -10.28 20.59
C ALA A 127 9.93 -11.15 19.36
N TYR A 128 10.41 -12.40 19.38
CA TYR A 128 10.24 -13.31 18.24
C TYR A 128 8.77 -13.42 17.82
N THR A 129 8.45 -12.86 16.65
CA THR A 129 7.08 -12.72 16.16
C THR A 129 7.02 -13.24 14.72
N PRO A 130 6.84 -14.56 14.54
CA PRO A 130 6.71 -15.14 13.20
C PRO A 130 5.37 -14.74 12.56
N VAL A 131 5.35 -14.57 11.25
CA VAL A 131 4.16 -14.05 10.54
C VAL A 131 2.93 -14.95 10.69
N GLY A 132 3.11 -16.26 10.77
CA GLY A 132 2.03 -17.22 11.02
C GLY A 132 1.45 -17.18 12.43
N ARG A 133 2.06 -16.44 13.37
CA ARG A 133 1.45 -16.10 14.66
C ARG A 133 0.85 -14.70 14.68
N MET A 134 1.33 -13.80 13.81
CA MET A 134 0.75 -12.46 13.66
C MET A 134 -0.61 -12.55 12.95
N ILE A 135 -0.69 -13.40 11.93
CA ILE A 135 -1.91 -13.60 11.16
C ILE A 135 -2.69 -14.77 11.72
N ASP A 136 -3.73 -14.45 12.48
CA ASP A 136 -4.74 -15.37 13.00
C ASP A 136 -6.16 -14.92 12.60
N GLU A 137 -7.17 -15.64 13.06
CA GLU A 137 -8.58 -15.35 12.74
C GLU A 137 -8.98 -13.94 13.19
N ARG A 138 -8.43 -13.44 14.30
CA ARG A 138 -8.73 -12.10 14.81
C ARG A 138 -8.16 -11.02 13.90
N SER A 139 -6.93 -11.20 13.43
CA SER A 139 -6.30 -10.29 12.46
C SER A 139 -7.11 -10.23 11.16
N ILE A 140 -7.62 -11.37 10.69
CA ILE A 140 -8.44 -11.45 9.48
C ILE A 140 -9.77 -10.73 9.68
N VAL A 141 -10.43 -10.94 10.82
CA VAL A 141 -11.66 -10.21 11.18
C VAL A 141 -11.40 -8.70 11.22
N ASN A 142 -10.28 -8.25 11.81
CA ASN A 142 -9.92 -6.84 11.79
C ASN A 142 -9.77 -6.31 10.37
N GLY A 143 -9.11 -7.07 9.48
CA GLY A 143 -9.00 -6.73 8.07
C GLY A 143 -10.36 -6.59 7.38
N VAL A 144 -11.26 -7.56 7.57
CA VAL A 144 -12.62 -7.51 7.01
C VAL A 144 -13.39 -6.29 7.52
N VAL A 145 -13.38 -6.04 8.84
CA VAL A 145 -14.02 -4.86 9.44
C VAL A 145 -13.43 -3.58 8.86
N GLY A 146 -12.10 -3.48 8.78
CA GLY A 146 -11.40 -2.33 8.22
C GLY A 146 -11.74 -2.06 6.75
N LEU A 147 -11.98 -3.10 5.96
CA LEU A 147 -12.38 -2.96 4.55
C LEU A 147 -13.80 -2.40 4.38
N HIS A 148 -14.65 -2.59 5.38
CA HIS A 148 -16.06 -2.19 5.35
C HIS A 148 -16.36 -0.90 6.15
N ALA A 149 -15.36 -0.31 6.80
CA ALA A 149 -15.48 0.94 7.55
C ALA A 149 -15.36 2.17 6.64
#